data_AF-A0A3N2QD51-F1
#
_entry.id   AF-A0A3N2QD51-F1
#
_cell.length_a   1.000
_cell.length_b   1.000
_cell.length_c   1.000
_cell.angle_alpha   90.00
_cell.angle_beta   90.00
_cell.angle_gamma   90.00
#
_symmetry.space_group_name_H-M   'P 1'
#
loop_
_entity.id
_entity.type
_entity.pdbx_description
1 polymer ?
#
loop_
_entity_poly.entity_id
_entity_poly.type
_entity_poly.pdbx_seq_one_letter_code
_entity_poly.pdbx_strand_id
1 'polypeptide(L)'
;MNYWKHSLLSKKKFNGNAKDYLHIHKFIDTSKLFYFHNKHRILLHHTYGIDLCIQKFGETLTNTENRTILIRDIAAEHCKEDLMGMVPTLNHWYKYVDDALLNFIKPINPADNKLKEFVLRPFLMSGLKSTLIITHSNFGIFLAKEILGVDYAFELSNYLPQTNINELLEYVKLKERWQYTPDLKQLKDIEDEFNK
;
A
#
# COMPACT_ATOMS: atom_id res chain seq x y z
N MET A 1 7.47 9.57 -4.97
CA MET A 1 8.72 9.94 -4.27
C MET A 1 9.46 8.66 -3.85
N ASN A 2 10.66 8.70 -3.26
CA ASN A 2 11.32 7.50 -2.71
C ASN A 2 11.16 7.45 -1.18
N TYR A 3 11.22 6.24 -0.60
CA TYR A 3 11.00 6.05 0.85
C TYR A 3 11.95 6.88 1.75
N TRP A 4 13.15 7.27 1.28
CA TRP A 4 14.05 8.11 2.06
C TRP A 4 13.56 9.56 2.15
N LYS A 5 13.08 10.12 1.03
CA LYS A 5 12.45 11.45 1.04
C LYS A 5 11.20 11.48 1.92
N HIS A 6 10.36 10.44 1.88
CA HIS A 6 9.22 10.29 2.82
C HIS A 6 9.70 10.28 4.29
N SER A 7 10.80 9.57 4.57
CA SER A 7 11.36 9.51 5.93
C SER A 7 11.83 10.87 6.45
N LEU A 8 12.35 11.73 5.57
CA LEU A 8 12.75 13.11 5.92
C LEU A 8 11.54 13.99 6.19
N LEU A 9 10.46 13.85 5.41
CA LEU A 9 9.20 14.53 5.70
C LEU A 9 8.59 14.08 7.02
N SER A 10 8.61 12.77 7.31
CA SER A 10 8.17 12.25 8.61
C SER A 10 9.01 12.78 9.76
N LYS A 11 10.34 12.87 9.60
CA LYS A 11 11.20 13.57 10.58
C LYS A 11 10.75 15.01 10.80
N LYS A 12 10.42 15.75 9.75
CA LYS A 12 9.96 17.14 9.86
C LYS A 12 8.60 17.25 10.56
N LYS A 13 7.68 16.33 10.29
CA LYS A 13 6.31 16.33 10.85
C LYS A 13 6.22 15.78 12.28
N PHE A 14 7.00 14.74 12.58
CA PHE A 14 6.89 13.96 13.79
C PHE A 14 8.15 14.02 14.69
N ASN A 15 9.15 14.81 14.30
CA ASN A 15 10.47 14.93 14.95
C ASN A 15 11.30 13.63 14.90
N GLY A 16 12.37 13.50 15.67
CA GLY A 16 13.20 12.30 15.71
C GLY A 16 14.18 12.16 14.53
N ASN A 17 14.55 10.92 14.21
CA ASN A 17 15.43 10.63 13.08
C ASN A 17 14.62 10.12 11.88
N ALA A 18 15.05 10.44 10.65
CA ALA A 18 14.44 9.88 9.45
C ALA A 18 14.47 8.33 9.45
N LYS A 19 15.53 7.74 10.01
CA LYS A 19 15.65 6.27 10.15
C LYS A 19 14.53 5.64 10.98
N ASP A 20 13.91 6.39 11.89
CA ASP A 20 12.80 5.92 12.74
C ASP A 20 11.60 5.52 11.88
N TYR A 21 11.37 6.22 10.77
CA TYR A 21 10.20 6.05 9.90
C TYR A 21 10.46 5.20 8.67
N LEU A 22 11.73 4.86 8.41
CA LEU A 22 12.18 4.25 7.15
C LEU A 22 11.48 2.93 6.83
N HIS A 23 11.29 2.08 7.85
CA HIS A 23 10.71 0.75 7.66
C HIS A 23 9.23 0.80 7.24
N ILE A 24 8.48 1.80 7.74
CA ILE A 24 7.07 2.03 7.37
C ILE A 24 7.00 2.45 5.91
N HIS A 25 7.77 3.47 5.52
CA HIS A 25 7.76 3.96 4.14
C HIS A 25 8.27 2.90 3.14
N LYS A 26 9.26 2.09 3.52
CA LYS A 26 9.73 0.97 2.69
C LYS A 26 8.64 -0.08 2.45
N PHE A 27 7.81 -0.37 3.45
CA PHE A 27 6.70 -1.31 3.28
C PHE A 27 5.64 -0.77 2.33
N ILE A 28 5.21 0.49 2.50
CA ILE A 28 4.20 1.10 1.60
C ILE A 28 4.70 1.14 0.14
N ASP A 29 6.00 1.42 -0.06
CA ASP A 29 6.64 1.46 -1.37
C ASP A 29 7.01 0.08 -1.95
N THR A 30 6.83 -1.02 -1.21
CA THR A 30 7.31 -2.35 -1.61
C THR A 30 6.63 -2.87 -2.89
N SER A 31 5.43 -2.35 -3.19
CA SER A 31 4.71 -2.57 -4.45
C SER A 31 5.53 -2.21 -5.70
N LYS A 32 6.53 -1.32 -5.58
CA LYS A 32 7.47 -0.98 -6.67
C LYS A 32 8.31 -2.17 -7.12
N LEU A 33 8.52 -3.19 -6.28
CA LEU A 33 9.22 -4.44 -6.65
C LEU A 33 8.42 -5.27 -7.65
N PHE A 34 7.09 -5.10 -7.68
CA PHE A 34 6.18 -5.85 -8.55
C PHE A 34 5.77 -5.05 -9.78
N TYR A 35 5.70 -3.73 -9.66
CA TYR A 35 5.39 -2.86 -10.79
C TYR A 35 5.99 -1.46 -10.59
N PHE A 36 7.11 -1.17 -11.24
CA PHE A 36 7.79 0.13 -11.13
C PHE A 36 7.12 1.19 -12.01
N HIS A 37 5.88 1.56 -11.68
CA HIS A 37 5.06 2.53 -12.40
C HIS A 37 4.06 3.18 -11.43
N ASN A 38 3.56 4.41 -11.66
CA ASN A 38 2.66 5.13 -10.75
C ASN A 38 1.45 4.32 -10.26
N LYS A 39 0.96 3.38 -11.06
CA LYS A 39 -0.12 2.44 -10.71
C LYS A 39 0.21 1.52 -9.53
N HIS A 40 1.47 1.34 -9.14
CA HIS A 40 1.85 0.58 -7.94
C HIS A 40 1.13 1.09 -6.68
N ARG A 41 0.81 2.38 -6.65
CA ARG A 41 0.11 3.06 -5.56
C ARG A 41 -1.30 2.51 -5.31
N ILE A 42 -1.92 1.90 -6.32
CA ILE A 42 -3.21 1.21 -6.19
C ILE A 42 -3.15 0.07 -5.14
N LEU A 43 -1.96 -0.47 -4.87
CA LEU A 43 -1.78 -1.65 -4.05
C LEU A 43 -1.65 -1.36 -2.54
N LEU A 44 -1.08 -0.21 -2.16
CA LEU A 44 -0.83 0.13 -0.74
C LEU A 44 -1.10 1.60 -0.37
N HIS A 45 -1.29 2.52 -1.33
CA HIS A 45 -1.53 3.94 -1.02
C HIS A 45 -3.02 4.20 -0.85
N HIS A 46 -3.64 3.57 0.14
CA HIS A 46 -5.06 3.74 0.50
C HIS A 46 -5.32 3.25 1.93
N THR A 47 -6.53 3.47 2.45
CA THR A 47 -6.91 3.07 3.82
C THR A 47 -6.67 1.59 4.15
N TYR A 48 -6.88 0.66 3.21
CA TYR A 48 -6.51 -0.74 3.43
C TYR A 48 -4.98 -0.97 3.56
N GLY A 49 -4.13 -0.26 2.80
CA GLY A 49 -2.68 -0.36 2.96
C GLY A 49 -2.20 0.27 4.27
N ILE A 50 -2.90 1.29 4.76
CA ILE A 50 -2.71 1.84 6.10
C ILE A 50 -3.05 0.80 7.18
N ASP A 51 -4.17 0.08 7.04
CA ASP A 51 -4.53 -1.03 7.94
C ASP A 51 -3.43 -2.12 7.94
N LEU A 52 -2.89 -2.48 6.78
CA LEU A 52 -1.77 -3.42 6.67
C LEU A 52 -0.49 -2.91 7.37
N CYS A 53 -0.23 -1.60 7.35
CA CYS A 53 0.89 -1.02 8.10
C CYS A 53 0.70 -1.19 9.61
N ILE A 54 -0.52 -0.94 10.11
CA ILE A 54 -0.85 -1.10 11.53
C ILE A 54 -0.73 -2.57 11.93
N GLN A 55 -1.26 -3.50 11.13
CA GLN A 55 -1.11 -4.93 11.37
C GLN A 55 0.35 -5.38 11.44
N LYS A 56 1.22 -4.81 10.58
CA LYS A 56 2.64 -5.17 10.50
C LYS A 56 3.50 -4.56 11.60
N PHE A 57 3.25 -3.29 11.95
CA PHE A 57 4.14 -2.50 12.82
C PHE A 57 3.53 -2.16 14.20
N GLY A 58 2.26 -2.49 14.42
CA GLY A 58 1.50 -2.12 15.61
C GLY A 58 0.80 -0.76 15.47
N GLU A 59 0.14 -0.33 16.55
CA GLU A 59 -0.63 0.93 16.58
C GLU A 59 0.26 2.17 16.58
N THR A 60 1.38 2.10 17.31
CA THR A 60 2.24 3.25 17.60
C THR A 60 3.71 2.92 17.41
N LEU A 61 4.48 3.94 17.03
CA LEU A 61 5.94 3.96 17.07
C LEU A 61 6.42 5.00 18.08
N THR A 62 7.41 4.64 18.89
CA THR A 62 8.17 5.59 19.71
C THR A 62 9.47 5.93 18.98
N ASN A 63 9.66 7.20 18.63
CA ASN A 63 10.86 7.66 17.92
C ASN A 63 12.05 7.93 18.86
N THR A 64 13.21 8.31 18.32
CA THR A 64 14.41 8.58 19.14
C THR A 64 14.31 9.82 20.03
N GLU A 65 13.27 10.63 19.87
CA GLU A 65 12.93 11.76 20.76
C GLU A 65 11.85 11.40 21.79
N ASN A 66 11.60 10.10 22.00
CA ASN A 66 10.58 9.57 22.92
C ASN A 66 9.15 10.05 22.62
N ARG A 67 8.86 10.42 21.37
CA ARG A 67 7.49 10.75 20.94
C ARG A 67 6.77 9.49 20.49
N THR A 68 5.57 9.30 21.00
CA THR A 68 4.66 8.24 20.57
C THR A 68 3.79 8.76 19.43
N ILE A 69 3.88 8.12 18.26
CA ILE A 69 3.25 8.53 17.02
C ILE A 69 2.43 7.36 16.49
N LEU A 70 1.23 7.62 15.95
CA LEU A 70 0.41 6.58 15.34
C LEU A 70 1.01 6.15 14.00
N ILE A 71 1.17 4.83 13.79
CA ILE A 71 1.59 4.26 12.50
C ILE A 71 0.62 4.69 11.39
N ARG A 72 -0.68 4.75 11.72
CA ARG A 72 -1.74 5.26 10.84
C ARG A 72 -1.41 6.64 10.28
N ASP A 73 -0.94 7.55 11.12
CA ASP A 73 -0.73 8.95 10.73
C ASP A 73 0.52 9.07 9.84
N ILE A 74 1.58 8.29 10.12
CA ILE A 74 2.77 8.20 9.27
C ILE A 74 2.42 7.65 7.88
N ALA A 75 1.62 6.58 7.82
CA ALA A 75 1.19 5.98 6.56
C ALA A 75 0.21 6.88 5.78
N ALA A 76 -0.66 7.61 6.49
CA ALA A 76 -1.53 8.61 5.88
C ALA A 76 -0.73 9.76 5.25
N GLU A 77 0.28 10.28 5.93
CA GLU A 77 1.15 11.32 5.37
C GLU A 77 1.92 10.83 4.14
N HIS A 78 2.40 9.58 4.13
CA HIS A 78 3.00 8.99 2.94
C HIS A 78 2.04 8.99 1.73
N CYS A 79 0.76 8.65 1.95
CA CYS A 79 -0.25 8.71 0.89
C CYS A 79 -0.43 10.14 0.39
N LYS A 80 -0.63 11.11 1.30
CA LYS A 80 -0.84 12.52 0.96
C LYS A 80 0.31 13.09 0.13
N GLU A 81 1.54 12.77 0.53
CA GLU A 81 2.77 13.19 -0.15
C GLU A 81 2.84 12.72 -1.60
N ASP A 82 2.38 11.50 -1.87
CA ASP A 82 2.40 10.91 -3.20
C ASP A 82 1.13 11.23 -4.03
N LEU A 83 0.04 11.67 -3.40
CA LEU A 83 -1.32 11.74 -3.97
C LEU A 83 -2.01 13.11 -3.79
N MET A 84 -1.28 14.22 -3.94
CA MET A 84 -1.83 15.59 -3.81
C MET A 84 -2.63 15.85 -2.52
N GLY A 85 -2.15 15.38 -1.37
CA GLY A 85 -2.84 15.59 -0.10
C GLY A 85 -4.01 14.63 0.16
N MET A 86 -4.26 13.65 -0.72
CA MET A 86 -5.34 12.69 -0.56
C MET A 86 -4.91 11.43 0.19
N VAL A 87 -5.82 10.89 1.02
CA VAL A 87 -5.75 9.52 1.53
C VAL A 87 -6.93 8.75 0.93
N PRO A 88 -6.75 8.04 -0.20
CA PRO A 88 -7.86 7.40 -0.89
C PRO A 88 -8.29 6.11 -0.17
N THR A 89 -9.47 5.63 -0.56
CA THR A 89 -9.97 4.29 -0.20
C THR A 89 -9.82 3.36 -1.39
N LEU A 90 -10.10 2.07 -1.21
CA LEU A 90 -10.18 1.14 -2.33
C LEU A 90 -11.22 1.59 -3.39
N ASN A 91 -12.39 2.09 -2.97
CA ASN A 91 -13.40 2.58 -3.91
C ASN A 91 -12.92 3.76 -4.78
N HIS A 92 -12.04 4.62 -4.25
CA HIS A 92 -11.45 5.69 -5.04
C HIS A 92 -10.53 5.15 -6.15
N TRP A 93 -9.67 4.17 -5.83
CA TRP A 93 -8.74 3.59 -6.81
C TRP A 93 -9.44 2.73 -7.87
N TYR A 94 -10.46 1.97 -7.48
CA TYR A 94 -11.12 0.99 -8.34
C TYR A 94 -12.40 1.53 -9.01
N LYS A 95 -12.54 2.86 -9.08
CA LYS A 95 -13.66 3.55 -9.74
C LYS A 95 -13.68 3.36 -11.26
N TYR A 96 -12.51 3.25 -11.88
CA TYR A 96 -12.35 3.16 -13.34
C TYR A 96 -11.65 1.87 -13.76
N VAL A 97 -12.30 0.75 -13.47
CA VAL A 97 -11.83 -0.60 -13.77
C VAL A 97 -12.52 -1.11 -15.02
N ASP A 98 -11.77 -1.78 -15.88
CA ASP A 98 -12.33 -2.54 -17.00
C ASP A 98 -12.95 -3.86 -16.49
N ASP A 99 -14.21 -4.12 -16.83
CA ASP A 99 -14.94 -5.31 -16.38
C ASP A 99 -14.25 -6.62 -16.81
N ALA A 100 -13.45 -6.60 -17.87
CA ALA A 100 -12.64 -7.75 -18.28
C ALA A 100 -11.70 -8.24 -17.17
N LEU A 101 -11.32 -7.37 -16.22
CA LEU A 101 -10.52 -7.74 -15.05
C LEU A 101 -11.16 -8.87 -14.23
N LEU A 102 -12.49 -8.87 -14.11
CA LEU A 102 -13.20 -9.82 -13.27
C LEU A 102 -13.05 -11.27 -13.75
N ASN A 103 -12.73 -11.48 -15.03
CA ASN A 103 -12.47 -12.81 -15.59
C ASN A 103 -11.19 -13.46 -15.03
N PHE A 104 -10.27 -12.66 -14.50
CA PHE A 104 -9.01 -13.13 -13.92
C PHE A 104 -9.12 -13.39 -12.41
N ILE A 105 -10.18 -12.91 -11.76
CA ILE A 105 -10.37 -13.06 -10.32
C ILE A 105 -11.19 -14.32 -10.06
N LYS A 106 -10.49 -15.41 -9.77
CA LYS A 106 -11.11 -16.69 -9.41
C LYS A 106 -11.45 -16.71 -7.91
N PRO A 107 -12.65 -17.15 -7.51
CA PRO A 107 -12.96 -17.37 -6.10
C PRO A 107 -12.00 -18.38 -5.48
N ILE A 108 -11.42 -18.05 -4.33
CA ILE A 108 -10.64 -18.97 -3.50
C ILE A 108 -11.30 -19.09 -2.13
N ASN A 109 -11.22 -20.28 -1.54
CA ASN A 109 -11.83 -20.55 -0.24
C ASN A 109 -10.85 -21.34 0.65
N PRO A 110 -9.84 -20.67 1.24
CA PRO A 110 -8.94 -21.30 2.19
C PRO A 110 -9.70 -21.92 3.37
N ALA A 111 -9.22 -23.05 3.89
CA ALA A 111 -9.83 -23.69 5.06
C ALA A 111 -9.56 -22.87 6.34
N ASP A 112 -8.34 -22.34 6.48
CA ASP A 112 -7.95 -21.49 7.61
C ASP A 112 -8.66 -20.13 7.58
N ASN A 113 -9.22 -19.74 8.73
CA ASN A 113 -10.01 -18.51 8.84
C ASN A 113 -9.17 -17.24 8.74
N LYS A 114 -7.91 -17.24 9.20
CA LYS A 114 -7.02 -16.08 9.08
C LYS A 114 -6.64 -15.84 7.64
N LEU A 115 -6.29 -16.90 6.90
CA LEU A 115 -5.99 -16.77 5.48
C LEU A 115 -7.24 -16.35 4.69
N LYS A 116 -8.40 -16.96 4.99
CA LYS A 116 -9.68 -16.58 4.38
C LYS A 116 -10.03 -15.12 4.63
N GLU A 117 -9.86 -14.63 5.86
CA GLU A 117 -10.09 -13.22 6.18
C GLU A 117 -9.14 -12.32 5.40
N PHE A 118 -7.83 -12.63 5.38
CA PHE A 118 -6.82 -11.87 4.64
C PHE A 118 -7.16 -11.78 3.15
N VAL A 119 -7.48 -12.89 2.49
CA VAL A 119 -7.74 -12.88 1.05
C VAL A 119 -9.01 -12.12 0.68
N LEU A 120 -10.04 -12.15 1.55
CA LEU A 120 -11.31 -11.47 1.32
C LEU A 120 -11.31 -10.01 1.80
N ARG A 121 -10.36 -9.60 2.64
CA ARG A 121 -10.32 -8.28 3.28
C ARG A 121 -10.50 -7.11 2.30
N PRO A 122 -9.83 -7.03 1.13
CA PRO A 122 -10.05 -5.92 0.20
C PRO A 122 -11.50 -5.82 -0.29
N PHE A 123 -12.12 -6.97 -0.58
CA PHE A 123 -13.52 -7.03 -0.99
C PHE A 123 -14.46 -6.65 0.15
N LEU A 124 -14.23 -7.18 1.36
CA LEU A 124 -15.05 -6.87 2.53
C LEU A 124 -15.02 -5.38 2.90
N MET A 125 -13.87 -4.71 2.72
CA MET A 125 -13.73 -3.28 3.00
C MET A 125 -14.33 -2.37 1.93
N SER A 126 -14.51 -2.85 0.70
CA SER A 126 -14.88 -2.01 -0.46
C SER A 126 -16.20 -2.36 -1.10
N GLY A 127 -16.68 -3.60 -0.94
CA GLY A 127 -17.76 -4.19 -1.72
C GLY A 127 -17.39 -4.50 -3.18
N LEU A 128 -16.14 -4.28 -3.62
CA LEU A 128 -15.73 -4.37 -5.02
C LEU A 128 -14.86 -5.61 -5.27
N LYS A 129 -15.35 -6.56 -6.08
CA LYS A 129 -14.58 -7.77 -6.45
C LYS A 129 -13.25 -7.43 -7.13
N SER A 130 -13.19 -6.34 -7.88
CA SER A 130 -11.96 -5.87 -8.56
C SER A 130 -10.81 -5.59 -7.59
N THR A 131 -11.08 -5.29 -6.31
CA THR A 131 -10.03 -5.06 -5.31
C THR A 131 -9.30 -6.33 -4.89
N LEU A 132 -9.87 -7.50 -5.18
CA LEU A 132 -9.24 -8.79 -4.88
C LEU A 132 -7.95 -9.00 -5.66
N ILE A 133 -7.64 -8.22 -6.70
CA ILE A 133 -6.33 -8.30 -7.37
C ILE A 133 -5.15 -8.08 -6.41
N ILE A 134 -5.36 -7.35 -5.30
CA ILE A 134 -4.34 -7.12 -4.28
C ILE A 134 -3.95 -8.45 -3.60
N THR A 135 -4.92 -9.33 -3.35
CA THR A 135 -4.71 -10.61 -2.63
C THR A 135 -4.67 -11.83 -3.55
N HIS A 136 -5.24 -11.73 -4.76
CA HIS A 136 -5.34 -12.80 -5.75
C HIS A 136 -4.29 -12.64 -6.86
N SER A 137 -3.06 -12.36 -6.46
CA SER A 137 -1.92 -12.19 -7.37
C SER A 137 -0.61 -12.56 -6.67
N ASN A 138 0.49 -12.57 -7.41
CA ASN A 138 1.84 -12.71 -6.84
C ASN A 138 2.15 -11.67 -5.75
N PHE A 139 1.57 -10.47 -5.82
CA PHE A 139 1.67 -9.47 -4.76
C PHE A 139 0.90 -9.87 -3.51
N GLY A 140 -0.26 -10.50 -3.66
CA GLY A 140 -1.05 -11.04 -2.56
C GLY A 140 -0.33 -12.13 -1.78
N ILE A 141 0.38 -13.01 -2.49
CA ILE A 141 1.26 -14.03 -1.89
C ILE A 141 2.37 -13.36 -1.08
N PHE A 142 3.00 -12.34 -1.64
CA PHE A 142 4.01 -11.56 -0.92
C PHE A 142 3.44 -10.87 0.32
N LEU A 143 2.27 -10.24 0.23
CA LEU A 143 1.62 -9.63 1.39
C LEU A 143 1.25 -10.67 2.46
N ALA A 144 0.78 -11.86 2.08
CA ALA A 144 0.51 -12.95 3.01
C ALA A 144 1.79 -13.32 3.78
N LYS A 145 2.95 -13.38 3.11
CA LYS A 145 4.24 -13.57 3.78
C LYS A 145 4.55 -12.45 4.77
N GLU A 146 4.35 -11.20 4.35
CA GLU A 146 4.71 -10.03 5.15
C GLU A 146 3.83 -9.82 6.40
N ILE A 147 2.61 -10.35 6.40
CA ILE A 147 1.60 -10.13 7.44
C ILE A 147 1.32 -11.41 8.25
N LEU A 148 1.13 -12.55 7.58
CA LEU A 148 0.74 -13.80 8.22
C LEU A 148 1.91 -14.79 8.37
N GLY A 149 2.89 -14.74 7.47
CA GLY A 149 4.07 -15.62 7.48
C GLY A 149 4.18 -16.51 6.24
N VAL A 150 5.32 -17.20 6.12
CA VAL A 150 5.68 -17.95 4.90
C VAL A 150 4.75 -19.13 4.61
N ASP A 151 4.25 -19.82 5.63
CA ASP A 151 3.37 -20.97 5.45
C ASP A 151 2.03 -20.56 4.84
N TYR A 152 1.48 -19.42 5.28
CA TYR A 152 0.28 -18.83 4.70
C TYR A 152 0.48 -18.35 3.26
N ALA A 153 1.66 -17.79 2.96
CA ALA A 153 2.00 -17.41 1.60
C ALA A 153 2.09 -18.65 0.68
N PHE A 154 2.71 -19.72 1.17
CA PHE A 154 2.79 -20.98 0.44
C PHE A 154 1.42 -21.60 0.23
N GLU A 155 0.57 -21.65 1.26
CA GLU A 155 -0.82 -22.10 1.14
C GLU A 155 -1.58 -21.27 0.10
N LEU A 156 -1.52 -19.94 0.18
CA LEU A 156 -2.17 -19.05 -0.79
C LEU A 156 -1.72 -19.32 -2.22
N SER A 157 -0.42 -19.59 -2.41
CA SER A 157 0.13 -19.88 -3.73
C SER A 157 -0.46 -21.14 -4.38
N ASN A 158 -0.96 -22.10 -3.59
CA ASN A 158 -1.61 -23.31 -4.11
C ASN A 158 -3.01 -23.05 -4.68
N TYR A 159 -3.66 -21.95 -4.29
CA TYR A 159 -4.99 -21.58 -4.81
C TYR A 159 -4.93 -20.72 -6.07
N LEU A 160 -3.81 -20.01 -6.28
CA LEU A 160 -3.69 -19.02 -7.33
C LEU A 160 -2.93 -19.60 -8.53
N PRO A 161 -3.48 -19.48 -9.76
CA PRO A 161 -2.64 -19.69 -10.95
C PRO A 161 -1.54 -18.61 -10.99
N GLN A 162 -0.57 -18.74 -11.90
CA GLN A 162 0.40 -17.67 -12.13
C GLN A 162 -0.35 -16.40 -12.60
N THR A 163 -0.65 -15.52 -11.64
CA THR A 163 -1.40 -14.29 -11.85
C THR A 163 -0.53 -13.13 -11.38
N ASN A 164 0.00 -12.38 -12.34
CA ASN A 164 0.96 -11.33 -12.07
C ASN A 164 0.27 -9.98 -11.91
N ILE A 165 0.57 -9.28 -10.81
CA ILE A 165 -0.11 -8.01 -10.51
C ILE A 165 0.15 -6.92 -11.56
N ASN A 166 1.31 -6.93 -12.23
CA ASN A 166 1.64 -5.95 -13.27
C ASN A 166 0.70 -6.06 -14.48
N GLU A 167 0.25 -7.27 -14.83
CA GLU A 167 -0.73 -7.51 -15.90
C GLU A 167 -2.13 -7.07 -15.45
N LEU A 168 -2.53 -7.42 -14.23
CA LEU A 168 -3.85 -7.05 -13.71
C LEU A 168 -4.03 -5.52 -13.57
N LEU A 169 -2.96 -4.79 -13.24
CA LEU A 169 -3.01 -3.34 -13.12
C LEU A 169 -3.21 -2.63 -14.46
N GLU A 170 -3.04 -3.30 -15.61
CA GLU A 170 -3.34 -2.72 -16.93
C GLU A 170 -4.82 -2.36 -17.07
N TYR A 171 -5.71 -3.15 -16.45
CA TYR A 171 -7.16 -2.97 -16.48
C TYR A 171 -7.68 -1.85 -15.56
N VAL A 172 -6.84 -1.28 -14.69
CA VAL A 172 -7.20 -0.14 -13.83
C VAL A 172 -6.73 1.16 -14.49
N LYS A 173 -7.65 2.08 -14.80
CA LYS A 173 -7.35 3.34 -15.48
C LYS A 173 -7.16 4.48 -14.47
N LEU A 174 -6.08 5.23 -14.62
CA LEU A 174 -5.88 6.48 -13.88
C LEU A 174 -6.54 7.63 -14.67
N LYS A 175 -7.53 8.31 -14.07
CA LYS A 175 -8.27 9.41 -14.68
C LYS A 175 -8.27 10.70 -13.85
N GLU A 176 -7.95 10.62 -12.57
CA GLU A 176 -8.04 11.74 -11.64
C GLU A 176 -6.63 12.23 -11.29
N ARG A 177 -6.45 13.56 -11.22
CA ARG A 177 -5.13 14.20 -11.09
C ARG A 177 -4.32 13.73 -9.90
N TRP A 178 -5.00 13.45 -8.78
CA TRP A 178 -4.38 13.00 -7.53
C TRP A 178 -3.67 11.65 -7.68
N GLN A 179 -4.02 10.83 -8.67
CA GLN A 179 -3.48 9.47 -8.83
C GLN A 179 -2.00 9.44 -9.27
N TYR A 180 -1.53 10.51 -9.91
CA TYR A 180 -0.19 10.58 -10.51
C TYR A 180 0.61 11.82 -10.09
N THR A 181 0.00 12.74 -9.33
CA THR A 181 0.64 13.99 -8.96
C THR A 181 1.05 13.94 -7.48
N PRO A 182 2.34 14.09 -7.15
CA PRO A 182 2.77 14.25 -5.76
C PRO A 182 2.40 15.64 -5.22
N ASP A 183 2.44 15.81 -3.90
CA ASP A 183 2.34 17.13 -3.27
C ASP A 183 3.59 17.97 -3.59
N LEU A 184 3.45 18.87 -4.57
CA LEU A 184 4.54 19.72 -5.06
C LEU A 184 5.09 20.68 -4.00
N LYS A 185 4.29 21.07 -3.01
CA LYS A 185 4.76 21.96 -1.95
C LYS A 185 5.77 21.24 -1.07
N GLN A 186 5.43 20.02 -0.65
CA GLN A 186 6.30 19.21 0.19
C GLN A 186 7.58 18.78 -0.54
N LEU A 187 7.50 18.54 -1.86
CA LEU A 187 8.70 18.27 -2.65
C LEU A 187 9.67 19.45 -2.71
N LYS A 188 9.16 20.67 -2.91
CA LYS A 188 9.99 21.89 -2.90
C LYS A 188 10.62 22.13 -1.53
N ASP A 189 9.84 21.96 -0.46
CA ASP A 189 10.35 22.14 0.91
C ASP A 189 11.53 21.20 1.21
N ILE A 190 11.55 19.98 0.66
CA ILE A 190 12.68 19.06 0.78
C ILE A 190 13.89 19.55 -0.01
N GLU A 191 13.69 19.96 -1.27
CA GLU A 191 14.77 20.42 -2.15
C GLU A 191 15.48 21.66 -1.58
N ASP A 192 14.73 22.60 -1.01
CA ASP A 192 15.28 23.79 -0.38
C ASP A 192 16.08 23.49 0.89
N GLU A 193 15.73 22.44 1.64
CA GLU A 193 16.50 21.98 2.81
C GLU A 193 17.78 21.24 2.43
N PHE A 194 17.79 20.51 1.31
CA PHE A 194 19.00 19.83 0.82
C PHE A 194 20.02 20.78 0.19
N ASN A 195 19.58 21.94 -0.29
CA ASN A 195 20.42 22.96 -0.93
C ASN A 195 20.97 24.01 0.04
N LYS A 196 20.74 23.86 1.35
CA LYS A 196 21.29 24.69 2.44
C LYS A 196 22.37 23.92 3.21
#